data_AF-A0A661KVA7-F1
#
_entry.id   AF-A0A661KVA7-F1
#
_cell.length_a   1.000
_cell.length_b   1.000
_cell.length_c   1.000
_cell.angle_alpha   90.00
_cell.angle_beta   90.00
_cell.angle_gamma   90.00
#
_symmetry.space_group_name_H-M   'P 1'
#
loop_
_entity.id
_entity.type
_entity.pdbx_description
1 polymer ?
#
loop_
_entity_poly.entity_id
_entity_poly.type
_entity_poly.pdbx_seq_one_letter_code
_entity_poly.pdbx_strand_id
1 'polypeptide(L)'
;KGIVRSRKEAFERYLIKCDVPKMPLSLEEASSLIRGAGGKAVLAHPNNPSGTSLYTITSSVEEQFKIIEEKMLPYLDGIECWHSKHDPNTVSSYLEFAKRHKLLVTGGSDCHQQPVILGTVKVPLIVAEQFGIKISEITS
;
A
#
# COMPACT_ATOMS: atom_id res chain seq x y z
N LYS A 1 11.19 -11.61 -28.15
CA LYS A 1 11.73 -12.31 -26.96
C LYS A 1 13.25 -12.24 -27.00
N GLY A 2 13.94 -11.99 -25.88
CA GLY A 2 15.43 -11.95 -25.82
C GLY A 2 16.09 -10.56 -25.87
N ILE A 3 15.33 -9.47 -25.69
CA ILE A 3 15.86 -8.10 -25.73
C ILE A 3 16.66 -7.78 -24.45
N VAL A 4 16.26 -8.35 -23.31
CA VAL A 4 16.92 -8.21 -22.01
C VAL A 4 16.83 -9.50 -21.20
N ARG A 5 17.78 -9.72 -20.30
CA ARG A 5 17.94 -10.90 -19.44
C ARG A 5 17.13 -10.81 -18.15
N SER A 6 16.66 -9.62 -17.77
CA SER A 6 15.84 -9.41 -16.56
C SER A 6 14.92 -8.19 -16.67
N ARG A 7 13.90 -8.12 -15.80
CA ARG A 7 13.05 -6.91 -15.65
C ARG A 7 13.87 -5.69 -15.27
N LYS A 8 14.88 -5.86 -14.41
CA LYS A 8 15.81 -4.80 -14.00
C LYS A 8 16.53 -4.22 -15.22
N GLU A 9 17.08 -5.09 -16.07
CA GLU A 9 17.74 -4.67 -17.31
C GLU A 9 16.77 -3.99 -18.28
N ALA A 10 15.51 -4.43 -18.34
CA ALA A 10 14.45 -3.76 -19.12
C ALA A 10 14.25 -2.31 -18.67
N PHE A 11 14.12 -2.11 -17.35
CA PHE A 11 13.97 -0.79 -16.74
C PHE A 11 15.17 0.10 -17.05
N GLU A 12 16.37 -0.39 -16.79
CA GLU A 12 17.61 0.37 -16.92
C GLU A 12 17.93 0.76 -18.37
N ARG A 13 17.79 -0.17 -19.33
CA ARG A 13 18.17 0.08 -20.74
C ARG A 13 17.14 0.88 -21.52
N TYR A 14 15.85 0.70 -21.23
CA TYR A 14 14.80 1.19 -22.12
C TYR A 14 13.79 2.13 -21.44
N LEU A 15 13.50 1.95 -20.15
CA LEU A 15 12.46 2.73 -19.48
C LEU A 15 13.00 4.01 -18.82
N ILE A 16 14.24 4.03 -18.32
CA ILE A 16 14.88 5.26 -17.80
C ILE A 16 14.94 6.36 -18.88
N LYS A 17 15.13 5.97 -20.15
CA LYS A 17 15.24 6.93 -21.27
C LYS A 17 13.92 7.64 -21.61
N CYS A 18 12.80 7.18 -21.03
CA CYS A 18 11.46 7.78 -21.13
C CYS A 18 10.91 8.19 -19.75
N ASP A 19 11.78 8.28 -18.74
CA ASP A 19 11.42 8.65 -17.37
C ASP A 19 11.18 10.17 -17.28
N VAL A 20 10.02 10.59 -17.77
CA VAL A 20 9.52 11.94 -17.52
C VAL A 20 9.19 12.00 -16.02
N PRO A 21 9.72 12.98 -15.26
CA PRO A 21 9.40 13.14 -13.86
C PRO A 21 7.88 13.17 -13.70
N LYS A 22 7.34 12.19 -12.98
CA LYS A 22 5.93 12.23 -12.59
C LYS A 22 5.76 13.51 -11.78
N MET A 23 4.76 14.33 -12.14
CA MET A 23 4.38 15.48 -11.34
C MET A 23 4.10 14.99 -9.91
N PRO A 24 4.91 15.35 -8.91
CA PRO A 24 4.71 14.87 -7.56
C PRO A 24 3.49 15.59 -6.99
N LEU A 25 2.40 14.87 -6.78
CA LEU A 25 1.27 15.35 -6.01
C LEU A 25 1.68 15.42 -4.53
N SER A 26 1.37 16.52 -3.86
CA SER A 26 1.46 16.58 -2.40
C SER A 26 0.48 15.59 -1.75
N LEU A 27 0.73 15.22 -0.49
CA LEU A 27 -0.19 14.37 0.27
C LEU A 27 -1.59 15.00 0.37
N GLU A 28 -1.65 16.31 0.50
CA GLU A 28 -2.88 17.08 0.56
C GLU A 28 -3.66 17.00 -0.77
N GLU A 29 -3.00 17.26 -1.91
CA GLU A 29 -3.64 17.20 -3.22
C GLU A 29 -4.11 15.78 -3.54
N ALA A 30 -3.28 14.76 -3.29
CA ALA A 30 -3.65 13.37 -3.51
C ALA A 30 -4.86 12.96 -2.66
N SER A 31 -4.85 13.33 -1.37
CA SER A 31 -5.97 13.07 -0.45
C SER A 31 -7.25 13.78 -0.89
N SER A 32 -7.14 15.06 -1.25
CA SER A 32 -8.26 15.88 -1.72
C SER A 32 -8.89 15.31 -2.99
N LEU A 33 -8.09 14.88 -3.97
CA LEU A 33 -8.59 14.27 -5.21
C LEU A 33 -9.31 12.95 -4.93
N ILE A 34 -8.73 12.06 -4.13
CA ILE A 34 -9.34 10.77 -3.79
C ILE A 34 -10.67 10.96 -3.06
N ARG A 35 -10.68 11.81 -2.02
CA ARG A 35 -11.86 12.10 -1.21
C ARG A 35 -12.93 12.85 -2.02
N GLY A 36 -12.52 13.79 -2.87
CA GLY A 36 -13.41 14.53 -3.76
C GLY A 36 -14.12 13.65 -4.79
N ALA A 37 -13.51 12.52 -5.16
CA ALA A 37 -14.15 11.48 -5.99
C ALA A 37 -15.03 10.50 -5.18
N GLY A 38 -15.22 10.71 -3.88
CA GLY A 38 -15.96 9.81 -2.98
C GLY A 38 -15.15 8.61 -2.47
N GLY A 39 -13.85 8.55 -2.76
CA GLY A 39 -12.95 7.49 -2.34
C GLY A 39 -12.41 7.65 -0.91
N LYS A 40 -11.56 6.69 -0.52
CA LYS A 40 -10.81 6.69 0.75
C LYS A 40 -9.31 6.70 0.46
N ALA A 41 -8.57 7.61 1.08
CA ALA A 41 -7.13 7.73 0.92
C ALA A 41 -6.42 6.72 1.83
N VAL A 42 -5.77 5.71 1.24
CA VAL A 42 -5.14 4.61 1.99
C VAL A 42 -3.63 4.58 1.71
N LEU A 43 -2.82 4.50 2.76
CA LEU A 43 -1.38 4.30 2.62
C LEU A 43 -1.09 2.84 2.25
N ALA A 44 -0.69 2.62 0.99
CA ALA A 44 -0.37 1.29 0.47
C ALA A 44 1.04 0.82 0.89
N HIS A 45 1.14 -0.47 1.21
CA HIS A 45 2.36 -1.25 1.44
C HIS A 45 3.51 -0.47 2.13
N PRO A 46 3.26 0.14 3.30
CA PRO A 46 4.18 1.11 3.91
C PRO A 46 5.55 0.50 4.26
N ASN A 47 5.58 -0.79 4.61
CA ASN A 47 6.80 -1.51 4.99
C ASN A 47 7.32 -2.45 3.90
N ASN A 48 7.02 -2.19 2.61
CA ASN A 48 7.52 -3.03 1.51
C ASN A 48 8.99 -2.72 1.17
N PRO A 49 9.94 -3.65 1.36
CA PRO A 49 11.36 -3.41 1.06
C PRO A 49 11.68 -3.41 -0.44
N SER A 50 10.73 -3.81 -1.28
CA SER A 50 10.88 -3.95 -2.73
C SER A 50 9.98 -2.96 -3.47
N GLY A 51 10.30 -1.67 -3.40
CA GLY A 51 9.54 -0.62 -4.09
C GLY A 51 9.69 0.76 -3.43
N THR A 52 8.85 1.70 -3.84
CA THR A 52 8.70 3.00 -3.19
C THR A 52 7.79 2.84 -1.98
N SER A 53 8.36 2.91 -0.78
CA SER A 53 7.65 2.79 0.51
C SER A 53 8.41 3.52 1.61
N LEU A 54 7.88 3.56 2.83
CA LEU A 54 8.61 4.12 3.98
C LEU A 54 9.85 3.31 4.33
N TYR A 55 9.95 2.05 3.87
CA TYR A 55 11.14 1.21 4.04
C TYR A 55 12.40 1.85 3.43
N THR A 56 12.27 2.63 2.36
CA THR A 56 13.43 3.32 1.75
C THR A 56 13.95 4.48 2.59
N ILE A 57 13.14 4.97 3.52
CA ILE A 57 13.51 6.01 4.49
C ILE A 57 14.02 5.35 5.77
N THR A 58 13.32 4.33 6.26
CA THR A 58 13.67 3.59 7.47
C THR A 58 13.09 2.18 7.46
N SER A 59 13.88 1.18 7.82
CA SER A 59 13.42 -0.19 8.02
C SER A 59 12.76 -0.43 9.39
N SER A 60 12.78 0.57 10.28
CA SER A 60 12.15 0.48 11.60
C SER A 60 10.66 0.80 11.51
N VAL A 61 9.81 -0.17 11.81
CA VAL A 61 8.34 0.00 11.85
C VAL A 61 7.93 1.12 12.81
N GLU A 62 8.62 1.27 13.94
CA GLU A 62 8.35 2.33 14.92
C GLU A 62 8.64 3.72 14.37
N GLU A 63 9.73 3.89 13.62
CA GLU A 63 10.05 5.15 12.96
C GLU A 63 9.09 5.44 11.79
N GLN A 64 8.64 4.41 11.08
CA GLN A 64 7.58 4.57 10.07
C GLN A 64 6.29 5.10 10.71
N PHE A 65 5.90 4.61 11.89
CA PHE A 65 4.74 5.12 12.62
C PHE A 65 4.88 6.59 13.01
N LYS A 66 6.05 7.03 13.47
CA LYS A 66 6.31 8.45 13.76
C LYS A 66 6.14 9.32 12.51
N ILE A 67 6.70 8.87 11.37
CA ILE A 67 6.55 9.57 10.09
C ILE A 67 5.07 9.68 9.72
N ILE A 68 4.32 8.59 9.85
CA ILE A 68 2.88 8.58 9.54
C ILE A 68 2.13 9.56 10.44
N GLU A 69 2.35 9.51 11.76
CA GLU A 69 1.71 10.40 12.74
C GLU A 69 2.02 11.87 12.46
N GLU A 70 3.28 12.20 12.21
CA GLU A 70 3.71 13.59 12.06
C GLU A 70 3.38 14.20 10.70
N LYS A 71 3.37 13.40 9.63
CA LYS A 71 3.37 13.92 8.25
C LYS A 71 2.17 13.49 7.42
N MET A 72 1.55 12.34 7.73
CA MET A 72 0.61 11.70 6.81
C MET A 72 -0.80 11.61 7.38
N LEU A 73 -0.94 11.49 8.71
CA LEU A 73 -2.18 11.13 9.37
C LEU A 73 -3.39 12.00 8.98
N PRO A 74 -3.29 13.36 8.86
CA PRO A 74 -4.43 14.20 8.45
C PRO A 74 -4.98 13.89 7.05
N TYR A 75 -4.16 13.26 6.20
CA TYR A 75 -4.44 13.00 4.79
C TYR A 75 -4.92 11.58 4.53
N LEU A 76 -4.92 10.72 5.54
CA LEU A 76 -5.25 9.30 5.42
C LEU A 76 -6.61 8.97 6.03
N ASP A 77 -7.32 8.07 5.37
CA ASP A 77 -8.51 7.38 5.88
C ASP A 77 -8.16 5.93 6.29
N GLY A 78 -7.08 5.37 5.75
CA GLY A 78 -6.68 4.00 6.04
C GLY A 78 -5.22 3.67 5.78
N ILE A 79 -4.84 2.45 6.11
CA ILE A 79 -3.50 1.90 5.91
C ILE A 79 -3.56 0.42 5.51
N GLU A 80 -2.64 -0.01 4.67
CA GLU A 80 -2.50 -1.42 4.31
C GLU A 80 -1.75 -2.18 5.41
N CYS A 81 -2.46 -3.10 6.08
CA CYS A 81 -1.89 -3.93 7.13
C CYS A 81 -1.42 -5.29 6.58
N TRP A 82 -2.19 -5.89 5.68
CA TRP A 82 -1.85 -7.18 5.08
C TRP A 82 -1.23 -7.00 3.70
N HIS A 83 0.04 -7.37 3.58
CA HIS A 83 0.77 -7.31 2.33
C HIS A 83 1.66 -8.54 2.17
N SER A 84 1.95 -8.95 0.93
CA SER A 84 2.76 -10.16 0.63
C SER A 84 4.19 -10.10 1.17
N LYS A 85 4.66 -8.90 1.52
CA LYS A 85 5.98 -8.63 2.10
C LYS A 85 5.96 -8.32 3.59
N HIS A 86 4.80 -8.34 4.25
CA HIS A 86 4.71 -8.15 5.70
C HIS A 86 4.81 -9.51 6.40
N ASP A 87 5.69 -9.62 7.38
CA ASP A 87 5.68 -10.73 8.32
C ASP A 87 4.55 -10.57 9.37
N PRO A 88 4.21 -11.62 10.15
CA PRO A 88 3.12 -11.55 11.12
C PRO A 88 3.28 -10.46 12.18
N ASN A 89 4.51 -10.15 12.60
CA ASN A 89 4.77 -9.10 13.59
C ASN A 89 4.47 -7.73 13.00
N THR A 90 4.92 -7.48 11.77
CA THR A 90 4.61 -6.27 11.00
C THR A 90 3.10 -6.12 10.87
N VAL A 91 2.38 -7.15 10.42
CA VAL A 91 0.92 -7.12 10.32
C VAL A 91 0.28 -6.73 11.66
N SER A 92 0.69 -7.37 12.76
CA SER A 92 0.17 -7.07 14.10
C SER A 92 0.44 -5.63 14.53
N SER A 93 1.66 -5.12 14.32
CA SER A 93 2.02 -3.74 14.67
C SER A 93 1.19 -2.72 13.88
N TYR A 94 1.00 -2.94 12.58
CA TYR A 94 0.18 -2.06 11.74
C TYR A 94 -1.30 -2.10 12.12
N LEU A 95 -1.83 -3.25 12.52
CA LEU A 95 -3.21 -3.36 13.00
C LEU A 95 -3.43 -2.58 14.30
N GLU A 96 -2.52 -2.71 15.26
CA GLU A 96 -2.60 -1.96 16.52
C GLU A 96 -2.46 -0.45 16.29
N PHE A 97 -1.57 -0.05 15.38
CA PHE A 97 -1.43 1.34 14.96
C PHE A 97 -2.73 1.86 14.32
N ALA A 98 -3.30 1.13 13.36
CA ALA A 98 -4.53 1.52 12.69
C ALA A 98 -5.70 1.65 13.68
N LYS A 99 -5.83 0.69 14.60
CA LYS A 99 -6.84 0.69 15.66
C LYS A 99 -6.72 1.92 16.58
N ARG A 100 -5.49 2.25 17.01
CA ARG A 100 -5.22 3.42 17.87
C ARG A 100 -5.66 4.72 17.21
N HIS A 101 -5.42 4.85 15.91
CA HIS A 101 -5.70 6.05 15.13
C HIS A 101 -7.05 6.03 14.39
N LYS A 102 -7.87 5.00 14.62
CA LYS A 102 -9.18 4.80 13.95
C LYS A 102 -9.08 4.82 12.42
N LEU A 103 -7.98 4.31 11.88
CA LEU A 103 -7.76 4.16 10.44
C LEU A 103 -8.46 2.90 9.94
N LEU A 104 -8.98 2.98 8.71
CA LEU A 104 -9.41 1.80 7.97
C LEU A 104 -8.22 0.87 7.73
N VAL A 105 -8.45 -0.43 7.79
CA VAL A 105 -7.43 -1.44 7.49
C VAL A 105 -7.70 -2.07 6.15
N THR A 106 -6.67 -2.18 5.31
CA THR A 106 -6.75 -2.81 3.98
C THR A 106 -5.69 -3.88 3.80
N GLY A 107 -5.82 -4.67 2.73
CA GLY A 107 -4.83 -5.66 2.38
C GLY A 107 -4.82 -5.97 0.89
N GLY A 108 -3.64 -6.30 0.38
CA GLY A 108 -3.42 -6.50 -1.04
C GLY A 108 -2.17 -7.33 -1.30
N SER A 109 -2.18 -8.04 -2.43
CA SER A 109 -1.01 -8.80 -2.87
C SER A 109 0.03 -7.92 -3.57
N ASP A 110 -0.35 -6.71 -3.99
CA ASP A 110 0.43 -5.85 -4.89
C ASP A 110 0.87 -6.59 -6.18
N CYS A 111 -0.11 -7.30 -6.76
CA CYS A 111 0.14 -8.25 -7.86
C CYS A 111 0.48 -7.51 -9.16
N HIS A 112 1.70 -7.71 -9.62
CA HIS A 112 2.21 -7.28 -10.94
C HIS A 112 2.45 -8.51 -11.85
N GLN A 113 1.49 -9.43 -11.88
CA GLN A 113 1.41 -10.69 -12.66
C GLN A 113 2.20 -11.90 -12.13
N GLN A 114 3.53 -11.92 -12.23
CA GLN A 114 4.37 -13.02 -11.72
C GLN A 114 5.53 -12.47 -10.87
N PRO A 115 5.91 -13.13 -9.76
CA PRO A 115 5.42 -14.42 -9.23
C PRO A 115 4.25 -14.31 -8.24
N VAL A 116 3.85 -13.11 -7.83
CA VAL A 116 2.73 -12.91 -6.90
C VAL A 116 1.41 -12.99 -7.68
N ILE A 117 0.49 -13.86 -7.26
CA ILE A 117 -0.82 -14.06 -7.89
C ILE A 117 -1.85 -13.20 -7.16
N LEU A 118 -2.84 -12.68 -7.88
CA LEU A 118 -3.96 -11.95 -7.29
C LEU A 118 -4.68 -12.82 -6.25
N GLY A 119 -4.96 -12.28 -5.06
CA GLY A 119 -5.73 -12.98 -4.02
C GLY A 119 -4.94 -13.95 -3.14
N THR A 120 -3.60 -13.95 -3.19
CA THR A 120 -2.78 -14.85 -2.33
C THR A 120 -2.57 -14.34 -0.90
N VAL A 121 -2.85 -13.07 -0.65
CA VAL A 121 -2.81 -12.50 0.70
C VAL A 121 -4.16 -12.78 1.36
N LYS A 122 -4.15 -13.49 2.49
CA LYS A 122 -5.35 -13.77 3.27
C LYS A 122 -5.79 -12.51 4.01
N VAL A 123 -6.62 -11.71 3.36
CA VAL A 123 -7.23 -10.51 3.93
C VAL A 123 -8.54 -10.91 4.62
N PRO A 124 -8.73 -10.60 5.92
CA PRO A 124 -9.97 -10.90 6.63
C PRO A 124 -11.20 -10.18 6.06
N LEU A 125 -12.37 -10.82 6.11
CA LEU A 125 -13.62 -10.25 5.55
C LEU A 125 -14.08 -8.95 6.22
N ILE A 126 -13.70 -8.72 7.48
CA ILE A 126 -13.91 -7.44 8.19
C ILE A 126 -13.30 -6.24 7.44
N VAL A 127 -12.32 -6.48 6.55
CA VAL A 127 -11.80 -5.46 5.64
C VAL A 127 -12.88 -4.97 4.69
N ALA A 128 -13.66 -5.87 4.08
CA ALA A 128 -14.72 -5.51 3.15
C ALA A 128 -15.90 -4.82 3.86
N GLU A 129 -16.23 -5.27 5.07
CA GLU A 129 -17.34 -4.72 5.87
C GLU A 129 -17.15 -3.24 6.21
N GLN A 130 -15.90 -2.80 6.40
CA GLN A 130 -15.57 -1.39 6.62
C GLN A 130 -15.96 -0.47 5.44
N PHE A 131 -16.14 -1.03 4.25
CA PHE A 131 -16.59 -0.33 3.05
C PHE A 131 -18.09 -0.54 2.76
N GLY A 132 -18.84 -1.13 3.71
CA GLY A 132 -20.28 -1.35 3.59
C GLY A 132 -20.66 -2.59 2.78
N ILE A 133 -19.70 -3.46 2.44
CA ILE A 133 -19.96 -4.72 1.73
C ILE A 133 -20.45 -5.75 2.76
N LYS A 134 -21.62 -6.34 2.55
CA LYS A 134 -22.15 -7.36 3.45
C LYS A 134 -21.58 -8.72 3.10
N ILE A 135 -21.11 -9.48 4.08
CA ILE A 135 -20.55 -10.84 3.85
C ILE A 135 -21.55 -11.78 3.15
N SER A 136 -22.86 -11.61 3.41
CA SER A 136 -23.91 -12.37 2.72
C SER A 136 -23.91 -12.23 1.20
N GLU A 137 -23.38 -11.11 0.68
CA GLU A 137 -23.30 -10.80 -0.75
C GLU A 137 -22.04 -11.41 -1.42
N ILE A 138 -21.09 -11.94 -0.64
CA ILE A 138 -19.83 -12.52 -1.12
C ILE A 138 -19.89 -14.06 -1.16
N THR A 139 -20.71 -14.67 -0.31
CA THR A 139 -20.82 -16.13 -0.16
C THR A 139 -22.00 -16.75 -0.91
N SER A 140 -22.65 -15.99 -1.80
CA SER A 140 -23.71 -16.46 -2.71
C SER A 140 -23.17 -16.71 -4.11
#